data_AF-A0A1Q3JN63-F1
#
_entry.id   AF-A0A1Q3JN63-F1
#
_cell.length_a   1.000
_cell.length_b   1.000
_cell.length_c   1.000
_cell.angle_alpha   90.00
_cell.angle_beta   90.00
_cell.angle_gamma   90.00
#
_symmetry.space_group_name_H-M   'P 1'
#
loop_
_entity.id
_entity.type
_entity.pdbx_description
1 polymer ?
#
loop_
_entity_poly.entity_id
_entity_poly.type
_entity_poly.pdbx_seq_one_letter_code
_entity_poly.pdbx_strand_id
1 'polypeptide(L)'
;MQDTTASKQPSRARRIIAAVASVAAGGAVVATIPAALGTATWMRVRELQKQWTVSGPPCPTMPAYDPRVGPLKGSFPYLDATYSYGRAQVYCADVPKSGVLASGTYQVCQFNNPGIVQVETAKGVAVFGPMRGHRATVAVRDGAASCIVGGWFAGN
;
A
#
# COMPACT_ATOMS: atom_id res chain seq x y z
N MET A 1 -53.54 -20.57 -57.25
CA MET A 1 -52.94 -20.91 -55.93
C MET A 1 -51.88 -19.88 -55.62
N GLN A 2 -52.25 -18.84 -54.87
CA GLN A 2 -51.31 -17.86 -54.34
C GLN A 2 -51.55 -17.81 -52.83
N ASP A 3 -50.75 -18.56 -52.09
CA ASP A 3 -50.77 -18.55 -50.63
C ASP A 3 -50.23 -17.20 -50.15
N THR A 4 -51.14 -16.40 -49.61
CA THR A 4 -50.81 -15.13 -48.97
C THR A 4 -50.27 -15.44 -47.58
N THR A 5 -48.95 -15.56 -47.44
CA THR A 5 -48.30 -15.64 -46.13
C THR A 5 -48.44 -14.29 -45.43
N ALA A 6 -49.41 -14.22 -44.51
CA ALA A 6 -49.61 -13.09 -43.62
C ALA A 6 -48.33 -12.87 -42.78
N SER A 7 -47.57 -11.85 -43.16
CA SER A 7 -46.40 -11.38 -42.42
C SER A 7 -46.85 -10.88 -41.05
N LYS A 8 -46.68 -11.73 -40.03
CA LYS A 8 -47.04 -11.46 -38.64
C LYS A 8 -46.10 -10.39 -38.09
N GLN A 9 -46.45 -9.13 -38.30
CA GLN A 9 -45.67 -7.97 -37.89
C GLN A 9 -45.38 -8.06 -36.38
N PRO A 10 -44.12 -8.08 -35.95
CA PRO A 10 -43.78 -8.24 -34.54
C PRO A 10 -44.34 -7.05 -33.75
N SER A 11 -45.09 -7.34 -32.68
CA SER A 11 -45.70 -6.33 -31.82
C SER A 11 -44.64 -5.34 -31.32
N ARG A 12 -44.97 -4.05 -31.23
CA ARG A 12 -44.06 -2.98 -30.74
C ARG A 12 -43.36 -3.37 -29.43
N ALA A 13 -44.03 -4.12 -28.55
CA ALA A 13 -43.48 -4.66 -27.32
C ALA A 13 -42.22 -5.54 -27.53
N ARG A 14 -42.21 -6.43 -28.53
CA ARG A 14 -41.03 -7.28 -28.83
C ARG A 14 -39.83 -6.46 -29.29
N ARG A 15 -40.06 -5.38 -30.06
CA ARG A 15 -38.98 -4.48 -30.51
C ARG A 15 -38.36 -3.68 -29.36
N ILE A 16 -39.19 -3.21 -28.41
CA ILE A 16 -38.71 -2.48 -27.23
C ILE A 16 -37.91 -3.41 -26.30
N ILE A 17 -38.40 -4.62 -26.03
CA ILE A 17 -37.69 -5.61 -25.20
C ILE A 17 -36.33 -5.97 -25.81
N ALA A 18 -36.27 -6.20 -27.12
CA ALA A 18 -35.01 -6.49 -27.81
C ALA A 18 -34.02 -5.31 -27.75
N ALA A 19 -34.50 -4.07 -27.91
CA ALA A 19 -33.65 -2.87 -27.81
C ALA A 19 -33.09 -2.69 -26.39
N VAL A 20 -33.90 -2.87 -25.34
CA VAL A 20 -33.47 -2.78 -23.95
C VAL A 20 -32.47 -3.88 -23.60
N ALA A 21 -32.71 -5.12 -24.05
CA ALA A 21 -31.79 -6.24 -23.84
C ALA A 21 -30.42 -6.00 -24.52
N SER A 22 -30.42 -5.38 -25.70
CA SER A 22 -29.19 -5.04 -26.45
C SER A 22 -28.36 -3.98 -25.74
N VAL A 23 -29.01 -2.94 -25.21
CA VAL A 23 -28.36 -1.87 -24.43
C VAL A 23 -27.82 -2.41 -23.10
N ALA A 24 -28.58 -3.27 -22.42
CA ALA A 24 -28.14 -3.91 -21.17
C ALA A 24 -26.93 -4.83 -21.40
N ALA A 25 -26.94 -5.63 -22.47
CA ALA A 25 -25.81 -6.49 -22.83
C ALA A 25 -24.56 -5.68 -23.21
N GLY A 26 -24.72 -4.62 -24.01
CA GLY A 26 -23.63 -3.70 -24.33
C GLY A 26 -23.06 -3.01 -23.09
N GLY A 27 -23.92 -2.54 -22.19
CA GLY A 27 -23.52 -1.92 -20.92
C GLY A 27 -22.78 -2.89 -20.00
N ALA A 28 -23.21 -4.15 -19.94
CA ALA A 28 -22.55 -5.18 -19.14
C ALA A 28 -21.12 -5.45 -19.66
N VAL A 29 -20.92 -5.54 -20.98
CA VAL A 29 -19.59 -5.73 -21.58
C VAL A 29 -18.67 -4.56 -21.28
N VAL A 30 -19.14 -3.31 -21.42
CA VAL A 30 -18.34 -2.12 -21.13
C VAL A 30 -17.96 -2.03 -19.65
N ALA A 31 -18.83 -2.48 -18.74
CA ALA A 31 -18.56 -2.48 -17.30
C ALA A 31 -17.52 -3.55 -16.87
N THR A 32 -17.27 -4.59 -17.67
CA THR A 32 -16.33 -5.65 -17.30
C THR A 32 -14.89 -5.16 -17.17
N ILE A 33 -14.44 -4.28 -18.07
CA ILE A 33 -13.05 -3.80 -18.08
C ILE A 33 -12.75 -2.94 -16.84
N PRO A 34 -13.52 -1.89 -16.51
CA PRO A 34 -13.28 -1.11 -15.29
C PRO A 34 -13.41 -1.96 -14.01
N ALA A 35 -14.35 -2.91 -13.97
CA ALA A 35 -14.51 -3.80 -12.83
C ALA A 35 -13.28 -4.70 -12.63
N ALA A 36 -12.75 -5.30 -13.70
CA ALA A 36 -11.56 -6.13 -13.65
C ALA A 36 -10.31 -5.33 -13.24
N LEU A 37 -10.13 -4.12 -13.77
CA LEU A 37 -9.02 -3.25 -13.38
C LEU A 37 -9.12 -2.81 -11.92
N GLY A 38 -10.34 -2.52 -11.45
CA GLY A 38 -10.59 -2.17 -10.05
C GLY A 38 -10.26 -3.31 -9.10
N THR A 39 -10.72 -4.53 -9.38
CA THR A 39 -10.43 -5.70 -8.54
C THR A 39 -8.94 -6.05 -8.54
N ALA A 40 -8.28 -6.02 -9.70
CA ALA A 40 -6.84 -6.27 -9.81
C ALA A 40 -6.02 -5.26 -8.99
N THR A 41 -6.36 -3.96 -9.11
CA THR A 41 -5.71 -2.90 -8.34
C THR A 41 -5.91 -3.08 -6.84
N TRP A 42 -7.14 -3.38 -6.42
CA TRP A 42 -7.46 -3.61 -5.01
C TRP A 42 -6.70 -4.80 -4.42
N MET A 43 -6.60 -5.91 -5.16
CA MET A 43 -5.83 -7.08 -4.74
C MET A 43 -4.34 -6.75 -4.57
N ARG A 44 -3.76 -5.99 -5.52
CA ARG A 44 -2.36 -5.54 -5.44
C ARG A 44 -2.11 -4.66 -4.22
N VAL A 45 -2.99 -3.70 -3.96
CA VAL A 45 -2.89 -2.83 -2.77
C VAL A 45 -2.95 -3.65 -1.49
N ARG A 46 -3.90 -4.58 -1.39
CA ARG A 46 -4.00 -5.45 -0.21
C ARG A 46 -2.77 -6.33 -0.01
N GLU A 47 -2.20 -6.82 -1.10
CA GLU A 47 -1.02 -7.67 -1.02
C GLU A 47 0.21 -6.87 -0.55
N LEU A 48 0.42 -5.67 -1.08
CA LEU A 48 1.46 -4.76 -0.59
C LEU A 48 1.25 -4.44 0.89
N GLN A 49 0.02 -4.11 1.31
CA GLN A 49 -0.27 -3.85 2.72
C GLN A 49 0.09 -5.04 3.60
N LYS A 50 -0.26 -6.27 3.21
CA LYS A 50 0.08 -7.47 3.96
C LYS A 50 1.59 -7.67 4.06
N GLN A 51 2.32 -7.56 2.94
CA GLN A 51 3.77 -7.74 2.89
C GLN A 51 4.52 -6.73 3.76
N TRP A 52 3.98 -5.51 3.89
CA TRP A 52 4.59 -4.43 4.66
C TRP A 52 3.98 -4.22 6.05
N THR A 53 2.99 -5.04 6.44
CA THR A 53 2.47 -5.08 7.80
C THR A 53 3.30 -6.05 8.61
N VAL A 54 4.36 -5.53 9.23
CA VAL A 54 5.22 -6.28 10.13
C VAL A 54 4.62 -6.27 11.52
N SER A 55 4.43 -7.45 12.11
CA SER A 55 3.98 -7.63 13.49
C SER A 55 5.18 -7.90 14.39
N GLY A 56 5.19 -7.27 15.57
CA GLY A 56 6.26 -7.44 16.55
C GLY A 56 6.09 -6.48 17.72
N PRO A 57 6.93 -6.60 18.76
CA PRO A 57 6.91 -5.65 19.87
C PRO A 57 7.37 -4.26 19.40
N PRO A 58 6.83 -3.17 19.98
CA PRO A 58 7.29 -1.83 19.67
C PRO A 58 8.77 -1.66 20.07
N CYS A 59 9.53 -0.90 19.29
CA CYS A 59 10.90 -0.58 19.66
C CYS A 59 10.92 0.33 20.90
N PRO A 60 11.89 0.16 21.81
CA PRO A 60 12.12 1.13 22.88
C PRO A 60 12.36 2.53 22.31
N THR A 61 11.59 3.51 22.79
CA THR A 61 11.77 4.94 22.46
C THR A 61 12.84 5.55 23.37
N MET A 62 13.71 6.38 22.80
CA MET A 62 14.75 7.09 23.53
C MET A 62 14.45 8.59 23.54
N PRO A 63 14.63 9.28 24.68
CA PRO A 63 14.32 10.71 24.81
C PRO A 63 15.27 11.61 23.99
N ALA A 64 16.48 11.12 23.68
CA ALA A 64 17.44 11.76 22.79
C ALA A 64 18.41 10.70 22.25
N TYR A 65 19.20 11.05 21.23
CA TYR A 65 20.32 10.22 20.80
C TYR A 65 21.26 9.97 21.99
N ASP A 66 21.42 8.70 22.37
CA ASP A 66 22.34 8.27 23.42
C ASP A 66 23.65 7.75 22.78
N PRO A 67 24.79 8.42 23.00
CA PRO A 67 26.10 8.00 22.50
C PRO A 67 26.49 6.57 22.87
N ARG A 68 25.92 6.00 23.94
CA ARG A 68 26.15 4.61 24.38
C ARG A 68 25.61 3.58 23.38
N VAL A 69 24.60 3.94 22.60
CA VAL A 69 23.97 3.06 21.60
C VAL A 69 24.81 3.03 20.31
N GLY A 70 25.68 4.03 20.12
CA GLY A 70 26.68 4.13 19.06
C GLY A 70 26.35 5.21 18.03
N PRO A 71 27.36 5.66 17.25
CA PRO A 71 27.19 6.73 16.27
C PRO A 71 26.19 6.38 15.18
N LEU A 72 25.37 7.36 14.80
CA LEU A 72 24.68 7.38 13.51
C LEU A 72 25.75 7.41 12.42
N LYS A 73 25.73 6.46 11.49
CA LYS A 73 26.71 6.38 10.40
C LYS A 73 26.11 6.57 9.01
N GLY A 74 24.81 6.33 8.87
CA GLY A 74 24.08 6.55 7.63
C GLY A 74 22.93 7.53 7.87
N SER A 75 22.69 8.39 6.90
CA SER A 75 21.48 9.22 6.83
C SER A 75 21.00 9.30 5.39
N PHE A 76 19.69 9.26 5.18
CA PHE A 76 19.09 9.45 3.87
C PHE A 76 17.68 10.05 4.00
N PRO A 77 17.30 10.95 3.08
CA PRO A 77 15.92 11.38 2.96
C PRO A 77 15.09 10.32 2.23
N TYR A 78 13.86 10.12 2.67
CA TYR A 78 12.86 9.36 1.93
C TYR A 78 11.50 10.01 2.15
N LEU A 79 10.87 10.44 1.06
CA LEU A 79 9.63 11.23 1.04
C LEU A 79 9.68 12.42 2.02
N ASP A 80 8.84 12.40 3.05
CA ASP A 80 8.65 13.47 4.03
C ASP A 80 9.43 13.26 5.34
N ALA A 81 10.39 12.33 5.36
CA ALA A 81 11.23 12.08 6.52
C ALA A 81 12.72 11.90 6.18
N THR A 82 13.56 12.22 7.14
CA THR A 82 14.99 11.87 7.11
C THR A 82 15.25 10.74 8.09
N TYR A 83 15.85 9.67 7.60
CA TYR A 83 16.19 8.49 8.40
C TYR A 83 17.68 8.47 8.65
N SER A 84 18.07 8.37 9.91
CA SER A 84 19.46 8.22 10.32
C SER A 84 19.61 6.94 11.15
N TYR A 85 20.68 6.17 10.92
CA TYR A 85 20.85 4.85 11.54
C TYR A 85 22.32 4.51 11.82
N GLY A 86 22.53 3.56 12.73
CA GLY A 86 23.86 3.10 13.15
C GLY A 86 24.60 2.28 12.08
N ARG A 87 24.28 0.99 11.94
CA ARG A 87 24.93 0.10 10.95
C ARG A 87 23.92 -0.88 10.34
N ALA A 88 23.15 -0.42 9.36
CA ALA A 88 22.19 -1.25 8.67
C ALA A 88 22.26 -1.07 7.15
N GLN A 89 21.75 -2.06 6.45
CA GLN A 89 21.16 -1.85 5.14
C GLN A 89 19.68 -1.51 5.33
N VAL A 90 19.14 -0.76 4.38
CA VAL A 90 17.75 -0.28 4.44
C VAL A 90 17.01 -0.60 3.15
N TYR A 91 15.75 -0.98 3.29
CA TYR A 91 14.83 -1.16 2.17
C TYR A 91 13.51 -0.46 2.49
N CYS A 92 13.12 0.49 1.63
CA CYS A 92 11.95 1.33 1.84
C CYS A 92 10.90 1.12 0.75
N ALA A 93 9.64 1.30 1.10
CA ALA A 93 8.54 1.38 0.15
C ALA A 93 7.45 2.35 0.61
N ASP A 94 6.69 2.83 -0.37
CA ASP A 94 5.45 3.57 -0.22
C ASP A 94 4.26 2.61 -0.24
N VAL A 95 3.60 2.48 0.90
CA VAL A 95 2.48 1.55 1.07
C VAL A 95 1.17 2.32 0.98
N PRO A 96 0.25 1.97 0.07
CA PRO A 96 -1.04 2.65 -0.01
C PRO A 96 -1.86 2.47 1.27
N LYS A 97 -2.54 3.52 1.74
CA LYS A 97 -3.34 3.48 2.98
C LYS A 97 -4.60 2.60 2.85
N SER A 98 -5.31 2.66 1.73
CA SER A 98 -6.41 1.75 1.35
C SER A 98 -7.07 2.15 0.02
N GLY A 99 -7.80 1.22 -0.60
CA GLY A 99 -8.82 1.52 -1.62
C GLY A 99 -8.42 1.27 -3.07
N VAL A 100 -9.42 1.31 -3.96
CA VAL A 100 -9.26 1.19 -5.43
C VAL A 100 -8.75 2.50 -6.04
N LEU A 101 -9.09 3.62 -5.39
CA LEU A 101 -8.49 4.94 -5.61
C LEU A 101 -7.71 5.29 -4.34
N ALA A 102 -6.44 4.87 -4.25
CA ALA A 102 -5.63 5.10 -3.06
C ALA A 102 -5.51 6.61 -2.77
N SER A 103 -6.11 7.10 -1.69
CA SER A 103 -6.11 8.51 -1.30
C SER A 103 -4.85 8.93 -0.53
N GLY A 104 -3.75 8.19 -0.70
CA GLY A 104 -2.47 8.45 -0.07
C GLY A 104 -1.66 7.20 0.24
N THR A 105 -0.37 7.40 0.45
CA THR A 105 0.59 6.38 0.88
C THR A 105 1.10 6.69 2.29
N TYR A 106 1.69 5.69 2.93
CA TYR A 106 2.53 5.86 4.10
C TYR A 106 3.86 5.16 3.83
N GLN A 107 4.93 5.70 4.38
CA GLN A 107 6.26 5.17 4.12
C GLN A 107 6.65 4.14 5.17
N VAL A 108 7.31 3.08 4.72
CA VAL A 108 7.85 2.01 5.58
C VAL A 108 9.27 1.70 5.15
N CYS A 109 10.21 1.71 6.09
CA CYS A 109 11.58 1.29 5.89
C CYS A 109 11.93 0.13 6.82
N GLN A 110 12.49 -0.95 6.26
CA GLN A 110 13.03 -2.08 7.01
C GLN A 110 14.55 -1.97 7.10
N PHE A 111 15.07 -2.21 8.29
CA PHE A 111 16.48 -2.20 8.61
C PHE A 111 16.89 -3.58 9.08
N ASN A 112 17.98 -4.11 8.52
CA ASN A 112 18.43 -5.46 8.88
C ASN A 112 19.08 -5.54 10.27
N ASN A 113 19.80 -4.49 10.70
CA ASN A 113 20.47 -4.43 12.01
C ASN A 113 20.82 -2.98 12.44
N PRO A 114 19.86 -2.07 12.63
CA PRO A 114 20.19 -0.66 12.81
C PRO A 114 20.87 -0.34 14.15
N GLY A 115 20.52 -1.06 15.23
CA GLY A 115 20.92 -0.76 16.61
C GLY A 115 20.32 0.53 17.18
N ILE A 116 20.23 1.57 16.36
CA ILE A 116 19.56 2.84 16.60
C ILE A 116 18.99 3.36 15.27
N VAL A 117 17.78 3.92 15.31
CA VAL A 117 17.16 4.63 14.20
C VAL A 117 16.60 5.96 14.71
N GLN A 118 16.99 7.04 14.07
CA GLN A 118 16.42 8.37 14.25
C GLN A 118 15.60 8.71 13.01
N VAL A 119 14.39 9.22 13.23
CA VAL A 119 13.46 9.60 12.19
C VAL A 119 13.06 11.05 12.42
N GLU A 120 13.42 11.91 11.47
CA GLU A 120 13.07 13.31 11.49
C GLU A 120 11.91 13.55 10.54
N THR A 121 10.85 14.17 11.05
CA THR A 121 9.62 14.45 10.33
C THR A 121 9.21 15.90 10.59
N ALA A 122 8.21 16.39 9.86
CA ALA A 122 7.60 17.70 10.16
C ALA A 122 7.01 17.80 11.59
N LYS A 123 6.67 16.66 12.23
CA LYS A 123 6.15 16.62 13.61
C LYS A 123 7.23 16.54 14.68
N GLY A 124 8.50 16.41 14.28
CA GLY A 124 9.64 16.33 15.19
C GLY A 124 10.51 15.10 14.94
N VAL A 125 11.38 14.84 15.91
CA VAL A 125 12.40 13.80 15.87
C VAL A 125 12.02 12.66 16.81
N ALA A 126 11.99 11.44 16.28
CA ALA A 126 11.80 10.22 17.07
C ALA A 126 13.07 9.36 17.03
N VAL A 127 13.53 8.90 18.18
CA VAL A 127 14.70 8.02 18.29
C VAL A 127 14.26 6.67 18.85
N PHE A 128 14.60 5.62 18.12
CA PHE A 128 14.27 4.24 18.45
C PHE A 128 15.55 3.43 18.65
N GLY A 129 15.57 2.57 19.66
CA GLY A 129 16.65 1.63 19.93
C GLY A 129 16.23 0.18 19.77
N PRO A 130 15.94 -0.30 18.55
CA PRO A 130 15.79 -1.73 18.31
C PRO A 130 17.11 -2.41 18.66
N MET A 131 17.09 -3.28 19.67
CA MET A 131 18.26 -3.99 20.20
C MET A 131 19.23 -4.44 19.09
N ARG A 132 20.54 -4.32 19.32
CA ARG A 132 21.56 -4.74 18.32
C ARG A 132 21.34 -6.20 17.91
N GLY A 133 21.50 -6.49 16.63
CA GLY A 133 21.28 -7.81 16.03
C GLY A 133 19.83 -8.06 15.60
N HIS A 134 18.90 -7.16 15.93
CA HIS A 134 17.50 -7.30 15.53
C HIS A 134 17.16 -6.43 14.33
N ARG A 135 16.29 -6.96 13.48
CA ARG A 135 15.65 -6.20 12.41
C ARG A 135 14.65 -5.22 13.00
N ALA A 136 14.49 -4.09 12.34
CA ALA A 136 13.49 -3.09 12.73
C ALA A 136 12.73 -2.60 11.50
N THR A 137 11.44 -2.38 11.68
CA THR A 137 10.57 -1.78 10.67
C THR A 137 10.07 -0.46 11.22
N VAL A 138 10.34 0.61 10.49
CA VAL A 138 9.89 1.96 10.84
C VAL A 138 8.85 2.41 9.84
N ALA A 139 7.69 2.83 10.31
CA ALA A 139 6.65 3.41 9.48
C ALA A 139 6.37 4.85 9.90
N VAL A 140 6.25 5.75 8.93
CA VAL A 140 5.78 7.13 9.16
C VAL A 140 4.36 7.22 8.63
N ARG A 141 3.42 7.50 9.53
CA ARG A 141 2.00 7.64 9.23
C ARG A 141 1.56 9.02 9.69
N ASP A 142 1.02 9.80 8.76
CA ASP A 142 0.53 11.15 9.04
C ASP A 142 1.60 12.01 9.74
N GLY A 143 2.86 11.89 9.30
CA GLY A 143 4.02 12.57 9.87
C GLY A 143 4.50 12.06 11.22
N ALA A 144 3.88 11.02 11.81
CA ALA A 144 4.35 10.42 13.06
C ALA A 144 5.11 9.11 12.79
N ALA A 145 6.33 9.01 13.32
CA ALA A 145 7.15 7.81 13.20
C ALA A 145 6.76 6.75 14.25
N SER A 146 6.77 5.48 13.84
CA SER A 146 6.54 4.30 14.68
C SER A 146 7.57 3.24 14.33
N CYS A 147 8.00 2.45 15.31
CA CYS A 147 9.02 1.41 15.13
C CYS A 147 8.57 0.11 15.76
N ILE A 148 8.76 -0.98 15.02
CA ILE A 148 8.49 -2.35 15.44
C ILE A 148 9.78 -3.17 15.29
N VAL A 149 10.10 -3.99 16.29
CA VAL A 149 11.17 -4.98 16.19
C VAL A 149 10.66 -6.13 15.34
N GLY A 150 11.27 -6.31 14.18
CA GLY A 150 10.84 -7.27 13.17
C GLY A 150 11.09 -6.77 11.75
N GLY A 151 10.89 -7.66 10.79
CA GLY A 151 11.08 -7.41 9.37
C GLY A 151 11.60 -8.64 8.65
N TRP A 152 11.34 -8.70 7.36
CA TRP A 152 11.79 -9.79 6.51
C TRP A 152 13.09 -9.44 5.76
N PHE A 153 13.44 -8.16 5.67
CA PHE A 153 14.66 -7.70 5.00
C PHE A 153 15.93 -8.13 5.73
N ALA A 154 16.77 -8.92 5.05
CA ALA A 154 18.04 -9.42 5.58
C ALA A 154 19.28 -8.67 5.07
N GLY A 155 19.19 -8.03 3.91
CA GLY A 155 20.31 -7.31 3.30
C GLY A 155 21.48 -8.22 2.95
N ASN A 156 21.30 -9.04 1.91
CA ASN A 156 22.35 -9.92 1.38
C ASN A 156 23.25 -9.16 0.41
#